data_AF-A0A0F2CAR4-F1
#
_entry.id   AF-A0A0F2CAR4-F1
#
_cell.length_a   1.000
_cell.length_b   1.000
_cell.length_c   1.000
_cell.angle_alpha   90.00
_cell.angle_beta   90.00
_cell.angle_gamma   90.00
#
_symmetry.space_group_name_H-M   'P 1'
#
loop_
_entity.id
_entity.type
_entity.pdbx_description
1 polymer ?
#
loop_
_entity_poly.entity_id
_entity_poly.type
_entity_poly.pdbx_seq_one_letter_code
_entity_poly.pdbx_strand_id
1 'polypeptide(L)'
;MSHSDHARQLGEVIIAWSNVTDRVERLFIDLADLNDPFVVGVFVEKIRDGQLDEVVHSLAAKLEDSPRDAIRDWIRRVRSARKQRNEYLHGVYLPQRHSDGQEHLYLLGRRVLDRNNATATPAMTKLLSSNLIQLHQELLDLQRRHDELVKEHFPWPVRRSHGEELDL
;
A
#
# COMPACT_ATOMS: atom_id res chain seq x y z
N MET A 1 25.77 -8.37 6.19
CA MET A 1 24.49 -8.72 6.85
C MET A 1 24.18 -10.17 6.51
N SER A 2 23.67 -10.98 7.43
CA SER A 2 23.41 -12.40 7.15
C SER A 2 22.13 -12.57 6.30
N HIS A 3 22.06 -13.65 5.51
CA HIS A 3 20.84 -14.02 4.76
C HIS A 3 19.61 -14.15 5.67
N SER A 4 19.79 -14.57 6.93
CA SER A 4 18.71 -14.68 7.93
C SER A 4 18.16 -13.33 8.40
N ASP A 5 18.99 -12.30 8.51
CA ASP A 5 18.53 -10.95 8.87
C ASP A 5 17.63 -10.36 7.78
N HIS A 6 17.97 -10.63 6.52
CA HIS A 6 17.21 -10.15 5.37
C HIS A 6 15.83 -10.81 5.28
N ALA A 7 15.77 -12.14 5.45
CA ALA A 7 14.52 -12.88 5.47
C ALA A 7 13.59 -12.40 6.60
N ARG A 8 14.15 -12.12 7.78
CA ARG A 8 13.40 -11.54 8.91
C ARG A 8 12.82 -10.18 8.56
N GLN A 9 13.63 -9.27 8.01
CA GLN A 9 13.19 -7.92 7.61
C GLN A 9 12.10 -7.96 6.53
N LEU A 10 12.22 -8.87 5.55
CA LEU A 10 11.16 -9.09 4.56
C LEU A 10 9.86 -9.61 5.21
N GLY A 11 9.97 -10.50 6.20
CA GLY A 11 8.82 -10.95 7.00
C GLY A 11 8.11 -9.79 7.70
N GLU A 12 8.85 -8.87 8.31
CA GLU A 12 8.32 -7.67 8.97
C GLU A 12 7.63 -6.72 7.97
N VAL A 13 8.17 -6.58 6.76
CA VAL A 13 7.53 -5.81 5.68
C VAL A 13 6.23 -6.48 5.22
N ILE A 14 6.20 -7.81 5.10
CA ILE A 14 4.99 -8.55 4.71
C ILE A 14 3.88 -8.35 5.75
N ILE A 15 4.19 -8.52 7.03
CA ILE A 15 3.21 -8.36 8.12
C ILE A 15 2.69 -6.91 8.15
N ALA A 16 3.58 -5.92 8.10
CA ALA A 16 3.17 -4.52 8.09
C ALA A 16 2.32 -4.16 6.86
N TRP A 17 2.61 -4.75 5.70
CA TRP A 17 1.81 -4.57 4.49
C TRP A 17 0.40 -5.15 4.62
N SER A 18 0.24 -6.32 5.26
CA SER A 18 -1.09 -6.89 5.52
C SER A 18 -1.94 -5.92 6.36
N ASN A 19 -1.37 -5.32 7.41
CA ASN A 19 -2.07 -4.33 8.23
C ASN A 19 -2.45 -3.05 7.48
N VAL A 20 -1.67 -2.65 6.46
CA VAL A 20 -2.02 -1.54 5.56
C VAL A 20 -3.18 -1.94 4.65
N THR A 21 -3.17 -3.18 4.13
CA THR A 21 -4.24 -3.70 3.27
C THR A 21 -5.58 -3.69 4.00
N ASP A 22 -5.62 -4.21 5.23
CA ASP A 22 -6.84 -4.21 6.06
C ASP A 22 -7.38 -2.79 6.31
N ARG A 23 -6.50 -1.79 6.42
CA ARG A 23 -6.89 -0.38 6.61
C ARG A 23 -7.42 0.26 5.35
N VAL A 24 -6.82 -0.06 4.21
CA VAL A 24 -7.36 0.37 2.91
C VAL A 24 -8.78 -0.17 2.74
N GLU A 25 -9.00 -1.43 3.09
CA GLU A 25 -10.33 -2.06 3.04
C GLU A 25 -11.32 -1.34 3.97
N ARG A 26 -10.95 -1.10 5.22
CA ARG A 26 -11.79 -0.36 6.19
C ARG A 26 -12.13 1.04 5.72
N LEU A 27 -11.14 1.79 5.24
CA LEU A 27 -11.38 3.14 4.71
C LEU A 27 -12.39 3.12 3.56
N PHE A 28 -12.34 2.11 2.68
CA PHE A 28 -13.31 2.01 1.59
C PHE A 28 -14.70 1.62 2.05
N ILE A 29 -14.81 0.73 3.04
CA ILE A 29 -16.09 0.42 3.70
C ILE A 29 -16.69 1.70 4.30
N ASP A 30 -15.90 2.43 5.08
CA ASP A 30 -16.32 3.66 5.77
C ASP A 30 -16.72 4.75 4.77
N LEU A 31 -15.96 4.92 3.68
CA LEU A 31 -16.23 5.92 2.65
C LEU A 31 -17.47 5.63 1.80
N ALA A 32 -17.74 4.36 1.58
CA ALA A 32 -18.81 3.97 0.70
C ALA A 32 -20.15 3.81 1.43
N ASP A 33 -20.14 3.80 2.77
CA ASP A 33 -21.29 3.40 3.61
C ASP A 33 -21.88 2.05 3.15
N LEU A 34 -21.01 1.20 2.59
CA LEU A 34 -21.42 -0.04 1.96
C LEU A 34 -21.34 -1.17 2.98
N ASN A 35 -22.51 -1.54 3.50
CA ASN A 35 -22.70 -2.80 4.20
C ASN A 35 -22.79 -4.01 3.23
N ASP A 36 -22.49 -3.83 1.93
CA ASP A 36 -22.54 -4.90 0.91
C ASP A 36 -21.15 -5.52 0.67
N PRO A 37 -20.93 -6.79 1.09
CA PRO A 37 -19.67 -7.50 0.89
C PRO A 37 -19.27 -7.69 -0.57
N PHE A 38 -20.23 -7.73 -1.50
CA PHE A 38 -19.95 -7.87 -2.93
C PHE A 38 -19.28 -6.60 -3.46
N VAL A 39 -19.77 -5.44 -3.07
CA VAL A 39 -19.22 -4.17 -3.54
C VAL A 39 -17.85 -3.88 -2.91
N VAL A 40 -17.67 -4.25 -1.63
CA VAL A 40 -16.34 -4.26 -0.99
C VAL A 40 -15.38 -5.17 -1.75
N GLY A 41 -15.82 -6.38 -2.12
CA GLY A 41 -15.04 -7.31 -2.93
C GLY A 41 -14.64 -6.73 -4.29
N VAL A 42 -15.56 -6.06 -4.99
CA VAL A 42 -15.26 -5.38 -6.26
C VAL A 42 -14.24 -4.25 -6.06
N PHE A 43 -14.35 -3.47 -4.99
CA PHE A 43 -13.36 -2.44 -4.67
C PHE A 43 -11.98 -3.03 -4.36
N VAL A 44 -11.92 -4.10 -3.56
CA VAL A 44 -10.68 -4.84 -3.27
C VAL A 44 -10.02 -5.37 -4.54
N GLU A 45 -10.79 -5.94 -5.45
CA GLU A 45 -10.28 -6.42 -6.74
C GLU A 45 -9.79 -5.25 -7.62
N LYS A 46 -10.52 -4.14 -7.70
CA LYS A 46 -10.04 -2.93 -8.41
C LYS A 46 -8.74 -2.36 -7.82
N ILE A 47 -8.58 -2.42 -6.50
CA ILE A 47 -7.34 -2.03 -5.82
C ILE A 47 -6.22 -3.00 -6.22
N ARG A 48 -6.48 -4.31 -6.23
CA ARG A 48 -5.52 -5.33 -6.68
C ARG A 48 -5.10 -5.09 -8.13
N ASP A 49 -6.01 -4.70 -9.00
CA ASP A 49 -5.75 -4.38 -10.41
C ASP A 49 -5.09 -3.01 -10.65
N GLY A 50 -4.86 -2.24 -9.59
CA GLY A 50 -4.16 -0.96 -9.66
C GLY A 50 -5.05 0.24 -10.01
N GLN A 51 -6.37 0.06 -10.00
CA GLN A 51 -7.38 1.11 -10.26
C GLN A 51 -7.75 1.93 -9.01
N LEU A 52 -6.84 2.01 -8.04
CA LEU A 52 -7.03 2.66 -6.75
C LEU A 52 -7.43 4.14 -6.88
N ASP A 53 -6.89 4.85 -7.88
CA ASP A 53 -7.16 6.27 -8.11
C ASP A 53 -8.61 6.52 -8.56
N GLU A 54 -9.18 5.65 -9.40
CA GLU A 54 -10.57 5.79 -9.88
C GLU A 54 -11.58 5.57 -8.76
N VAL A 55 -11.30 4.58 -7.91
CA VAL A 55 -12.10 4.26 -6.73
C VAL A 55 -12.09 5.43 -5.75
N VAL A 56 -10.90 5.95 -5.44
CA VAL A 56 -10.74 7.08 -4.51
C VAL A 56 -11.31 8.36 -5.10
N HIS A 57 -11.16 8.59 -6.41
CA HIS A 57 -11.77 9.75 -7.05
C HIS A 57 -13.31 9.70 -6.94
N SER A 58 -13.90 8.54 -7.21
CA SER A 58 -15.36 8.35 -7.17
C SER A 58 -15.93 8.46 -5.76
N LEU A 59 -15.23 7.94 -4.75
CA LEU A 59 -15.66 8.00 -3.35
C LEU A 59 -15.36 9.35 -2.71
N ALA A 60 -14.18 9.92 -2.95
CA ALA A 60 -13.78 11.20 -2.35
C ALA A 60 -14.52 12.40 -2.95
N ALA A 61 -15.13 12.27 -4.15
CA ALA A 61 -16.06 13.26 -4.69
C ALA A 61 -17.27 13.52 -3.77
N LYS A 62 -17.60 12.57 -2.87
CA LYS A 62 -18.68 12.69 -1.89
C LYS A 62 -18.26 13.38 -0.59
N LEU A 63 -16.97 13.63 -0.40
CA LEU A 63 -16.41 14.24 0.81
C LEU A 63 -16.17 15.74 0.61
N GLU A 64 -16.09 16.48 1.71
CA GLU A 64 -15.55 17.85 1.75
C GLU A 64 -14.08 17.88 1.30
N ASP A 65 -13.57 19.05 0.91
CA ASP A 65 -12.25 19.16 0.27
C ASP A 65 -11.09 18.75 1.20
N SER A 66 -11.15 19.08 2.49
CA SER A 66 -10.11 18.71 3.47
C SER A 66 -9.94 17.19 3.66
N PRO A 67 -11.00 16.40 3.98
CA PRO A 67 -10.88 14.94 4.07
C PRO A 67 -10.54 14.30 2.73
N ARG A 68 -11.07 14.83 1.62
CA ARG A 68 -10.78 14.36 0.25
C ARG A 68 -9.29 14.42 -0.05
N ASP A 69 -8.63 15.54 0.21
CA ASP A 69 -7.21 15.72 -0.08
C ASP A 69 -6.33 14.85 0.83
N ALA A 70 -6.69 14.76 2.11
CA ALA A 70 -5.98 13.93 3.07
C ALA A 70 -6.04 12.42 2.71
N ILE A 71 -7.20 11.95 2.25
CA ILE A 71 -7.38 10.57 1.76
C ILE A 71 -6.58 10.34 0.47
N ARG A 72 -6.65 11.27 -0.50
CA ARG A 72 -5.87 11.17 -1.75
C ARG A 72 -4.37 11.09 -1.47
N ASP A 73 -3.89 11.89 -0.52
CA ASP A 73 -2.50 11.88 -0.09
C ASP A 73 -2.08 10.54 0.52
N TRP A 74 -2.88 10.01 1.44
CA TRP A 74 -2.62 8.73 2.08
C TRP A 74 -2.60 7.59 1.07
N ILE A 75 -3.59 7.53 0.17
CA ILE A 75 -3.68 6.54 -0.90
C ILE A 75 -2.46 6.56 -1.83
N ARG A 76 -1.99 7.77 -2.19
CA ARG A 76 -0.80 7.93 -3.03
C ARG A 76 0.44 7.30 -2.38
N ARG A 77 0.59 7.48 -1.06
CA ARG A 77 1.68 6.88 -0.29
C ARG A 77 1.54 5.35 -0.21
N VAL A 78 0.34 4.83 0.03
CA VAL A 78 0.06 3.37 -0.02
C VAL A 78 0.48 2.77 -1.36
N ARG A 79 0.18 3.43 -2.50
CA ARG A 79 0.60 2.97 -3.82
C ARG A 79 2.12 2.95 -3.99
N SER A 80 2.80 3.98 -3.52
CA SER A 80 4.26 4.05 -3.56
C SER A 80 4.89 2.89 -2.77
N ALA A 81 4.39 2.65 -1.54
CA ALA A 81 4.83 1.55 -0.69
C ALA A 81 4.53 0.19 -1.32
N ARG A 82 3.36 0.00 -1.96
CA ARG A 82 3.02 -1.22 -2.70
C ARG A 82 4.01 -1.51 -3.83
N LYS A 83 4.35 -0.48 -4.60
CA LYS A 83 5.29 -0.60 -5.71
C LYS A 83 6.65 -1.07 -5.20
N GLN A 84 7.17 -0.42 -4.16
CA GLN A 84 8.45 -0.81 -3.52
C GLN A 84 8.40 -2.24 -2.95
N ARG A 85 7.32 -2.59 -2.22
CA ARG A 85 7.08 -3.95 -1.70
C ARG A 85 7.07 -5.00 -2.81
N ASN A 86 6.41 -4.72 -3.93
CA ASN A 86 6.35 -5.64 -5.06
C ASN A 86 7.70 -5.76 -5.79
N GLU A 87 8.45 -4.68 -5.91
CA GLU A 87 9.82 -4.72 -6.42
C GLU A 87 10.69 -5.64 -5.55
N TYR A 88 10.58 -5.52 -4.23
CA TYR A 88 11.34 -6.37 -3.30
C TYR A 88 10.85 -7.83 -3.37
N LEU A 89 9.56 -8.11 -3.23
CA LEU A 89 9.10 -9.50 -3.15
C LEU A 89 9.14 -10.29 -4.46
N HIS A 90 9.11 -9.61 -5.60
CA HIS A 90 9.11 -10.26 -6.91
C HIS A 90 10.42 -10.04 -7.70
N GLY A 91 11.40 -9.36 -7.11
CA GLY A 91 12.72 -9.24 -7.73
C GLY A 91 13.51 -10.54 -7.63
N VAL A 92 14.41 -10.75 -8.59
CA VAL A 92 15.35 -11.87 -8.52
C VAL A 92 16.52 -11.47 -7.63
N TYR A 93 16.78 -12.26 -6.60
CA TYR A 93 17.85 -12.02 -5.65
C TYR A 93 19.12 -12.73 -6.10
N LEU A 94 20.18 -11.96 -6.37
CA LEU A 94 21.48 -12.46 -6.74
C LEU A 94 22.45 -12.20 -5.59
N PRO A 95 22.86 -13.23 -4.82
CA PRO A 95 23.94 -13.08 -3.85
C PRO A 95 25.25 -12.90 -4.61
N GLN A 96 25.98 -11.82 -4.33
CA GLN A 96 27.30 -11.58 -4.90
C GLN A 96 28.31 -11.40 -3.76
N ARG A 97 29.36 -12.23 -3.78
CA ARG A 97 30.51 -12.06 -2.89
C ARG A 97 31.45 -11.03 -3.48
N HIS A 98 31.73 -9.98 -2.72
CA HIS A 98 32.66 -8.93 -3.10
C HIS A 98 34.07 -9.21 -2.60
N SER A 99 35.04 -8.49 -3.17
CA SER A 99 36.47 -8.59 -2.84
C SER A 99 36.79 -8.24 -1.38
N ASP A 100 35.88 -7.57 -0.69
CA ASP A 100 35.93 -7.25 0.74
C ASP A 100 35.45 -8.40 1.64
N GLY A 101 35.05 -9.54 1.06
CA GLY A 101 34.52 -10.70 1.77
C GLY A 101 33.06 -10.56 2.20
N GLN A 102 32.38 -9.45 1.88
CA GLN A 102 30.97 -9.27 2.20
C GLN A 102 30.06 -9.81 1.08
N GLU A 103 28.95 -10.42 1.49
CA GLU A 103 27.88 -10.83 0.60
C GLU A 103 26.85 -9.70 0.50
N HIS A 104 26.63 -9.23 -0.72
CA HIS A 104 25.60 -8.24 -1.03
C HIS A 104 24.45 -8.90 -1.79
N LEU A 105 23.23 -8.51 -1.44
CA LEU A 105 22.02 -8.91 -2.14
C LEU A 105 21.69 -7.86 -3.20
N TYR A 106 21.70 -8.30 -4.47
CA TYR A 106 21.23 -7.50 -5.58
C TYR A 106 19.83 -7.94 -5.96
N LEU A 107 18.96 -6.95 -6.13
CA LEU A 107 17.61 -7.14 -6.61
C LEU A 107 17.58 -6.81 -8.10
N LEU A 108 17.19 -7.79 -8.92
CA LEU A 108 16.83 -7.54 -10.31
C LEU A 108 15.38 -7.02 -10.35
N GLY A 109 15.22 -5.70 -10.46
CA GLY A 109 13.90 -5.08 -10.54
C GLY A 109 13.21 -5.32 -11.89
N ARG A 110 11.87 -5.24 -11.92
CA ARG A 110 11.11 -5.22 -13.18
C ARG A 110 11.39 -3.90 -13.92
N ARG A 111 12.08 -4.02 -15.06
CA ARG A 111 12.24 -3.11 -16.21
C ARG A 111 11.58 -1.73 -16.14
N VAL A 112 12.36 -0.67 -16.38
CA VAL A 112 11.88 0.53 -17.09
C VAL A 112 12.01 0.23 -18.58
N LEU A 113 10.89 0.29 -19.32
CA LEU A 113 10.92 0.19 -20.78
C LEU A 113 11.57 1.47 -21.30
N ASP A 114 12.75 1.36 -21.91
CA ASP A 114 13.30 2.49 -22.67
C ASP A 114 12.39 2.69 -23.89
N ARG A 115 11.50 3.68 -23.81
CA ARG A 115 10.53 3.99 -24.87
C ARG A 115 11.19 4.29 -26.21
N ASN A 116 12.46 4.68 -26.21
CA ASN A 116 13.19 5.03 -27.43
C ASN A 116 13.84 3.81 -28.09
N ASN A 117 14.19 2.78 -27.33
CA ASN A 117 14.96 1.64 -27.83
C ASN A 117 14.20 0.30 -27.80
N ALA A 118 12.99 0.25 -27.21
CA ALA A 118 12.18 -0.95 -26.99
C ALA A 118 12.91 -2.12 -26.27
N THR A 119 14.15 -1.89 -25.84
CA THR A 119 14.92 -2.76 -24.98
C THR A 119 14.60 -2.40 -23.56
N ALA A 120 14.27 -3.44 -22.81
CA ALA A 120 14.05 -3.28 -21.40
C ALA A 120 15.23 -3.95 -20.70
N THR A 121 16.16 -3.11 -20.26
CA THR A 121 17.39 -3.51 -19.57
C THR A 121 17.06 -3.81 -18.12
N PRO A 122 17.46 -4.98 -17.59
CA PRO A 122 17.34 -5.26 -16.17
C PRO A 122 18.17 -4.24 -15.38
N ALA A 123 17.56 -3.51 -14.45
CA ALA A 123 18.30 -2.70 -13.50
C ALA A 123 18.63 -3.58 -12.29
N MET A 124 19.92 -3.71 -11.97
CA MET A 124 20.33 -4.27 -10.68
C MET A 124 20.33 -3.15 -9.65
N THR A 125 19.42 -3.24 -8.70
CA THR A 125 19.39 -2.34 -7.55
C THR A 125 19.99 -3.08 -6.37
N LYS A 126 21.02 -2.51 -5.75
CA LYS A 126 21.55 -3.04 -4.48
C LYS A 126 20.46 -2.89 -3.42
N LEU A 127 19.97 -3.98 -2.86
CA LEU A 127 18.98 -3.93 -1.80
C LEU A 127 19.71 -3.86 -0.46
N LEU A 128 19.69 -2.68 0.15
CA LEU A 128 20.28 -2.47 1.46
C LEU A 128 19.26 -2.77 2.56
N SER A 129 19.73 -3.20 3.72
CA SER A 129 18.93 -3.36 4.93
C SER A 129 18.19 -2.08 5.29
N SER A 130 18.84 -0.93 5.06
CA SER A 130 18.24 0.39 5.26
C SER A 130 17.02 0.62 4.38
N ASN A 131 16.97 0.05 3.16
CA ASN A 131 15.79 0.16 2.29
C ASN A 131 14.59 -0.61 2.86
N LEU A 132 14.81 -1.80 3.41
CA LEU A 132 13.75 -2.59 4.04
C LEU A 132 13.27 -1.95 5.35
N ILE A 133 14.20 -1.43 6.16
CA ILE A 133 13.88 -0.70 7.39
C ILE A 133 13.05 0.55 7.06
N GLN A 134 13.45 1.32 6.05
CA GLN A 134 12.73 2.51 5.63
C GLN A 134 11.32 2.18 5.12
N LEU A 135 11.18 1.12 4.31
CA LEU A 135 9.86 0.66 3.85
C LEU A 135 9.00 0.22 5.05
N HIS A 136 9.56 -0.54 5.99
CA HIS A 136 8.83 -0.96 7.18
C HIS A 136 8.33 0.24 8.00
N GLN A 137 9.17 1.26 8.19
CA GLN A 137 8.77 2.50 8.87
C GLN A 137 7.68 3.26 8.11
N GLU A 138 7.76 3.35 6.79
CA GLU A 138 6.70 3.95 5.96
C GLU A 138 5.37 3.20 6.12
N LEU A 139 5.40 1.87 6.18
CA LEU A 139 4.19 1.06 6.40
C LEU A 139 3.57 1.28 7.78
N LEU A 140 4.39 1.48 8.82
CA LEU A 140 3.91 1.84 10.15
C LEU A 140 3.33 3.27 10.20
N ASP A 141 3.95 4.21 9.48
CA ASP A 141 3.44 5.57 9.36
C ASP A 141 2.11 5.61 8.62
N LEU A 142 1.96 4.84 7.53
CA LEU A 142 0.70 4.66 6.83
C LEU A 142 -0.42 4.14 7.75
N GLN A 143 -0.10 3.17 8.62
CA GLN A 143 -1.06 2.66 9.60
C GLN A 143 -1.50 3.74 10.59
N ARG A 144 -0.53 4.50 11.14
CA ARG A 144 -0.82 5.60 12.07
C ARG A 144 -1.64 6.69 11.41
N ARG A 145 -1.28 7.09 10.19
CA ARG A 145 -1.97 8.15 9.46
C ARG A 145 -3.40 7.78 9.10
N HIS A 146 -3.66 6.51 8.79
CA HIS A 146 -5.03 6.02 8.65
C HIS A 146 -5.81 6.21 9.95
N ASP A 147 -5.25 5.81 11.09
CA ASP A 147 -5.93 5.89 12.38
C ASP A 147 -6.18 7.36 12.79
N GLU A 148 -5.31 8.29 12.39
CA GLU A 148 -5.52 9.74 12.49
C GLU A 148 -6.65 10.22 11.57
N LEU A 149 -6.64 9.84 10.28
CA LEU A 149 -7.69 10.19 9.32
C LEU A 149 -9.07 9.75 9.79
N VAL A 150 -9.18 8.52 10.31
CA VAL A 150 -10.43 7.99 10.88
C VAL A 150 -10.88 8.83 12.07
N LYS A 151 -9.98 9.19 12.99
CA LYS A 151 -10.33 10.04 14.15
C LYS A 151 -10.74 11.46 13.76
N GLU A 152 -10.04 12.05 12.79
CA GLU A 152 -10.25 13.44 12.36
C GLU A 152 -11.52 13.61 11.53
N HIS A 153 -11.82 12.64 10.65
CA HIS A 153 -12.85 12.80 9.62
C HIS A 153 -14.01 11.81 9.74
N PHE A 154 -13.87 10.78 10.57
CA PHE A 154 -14.90 9.78 10.84
C PHE A 154 -15.09 9.57 12.36
N PRO A 155 -15.28 10.63 13.18
CA PRO A 155 -15.09 10.51 14.62
C PRO A 155 -16.12 9.61 15.33
N TRP A 156 -17.28 9.34 14.73
CA TRP A 156 -18.37 8.50 15.24
C TRP A 156 -19.14 7.95 14.02
N PRO A 157 -19.84 6.79 14.10
CA PRO A 157 -20.42 6.16 12.93
C PRO A 157 -21.30 7.18 12.23
N VAL A 158 -21.11 7.31 10.92
CA VAL A 158 -22.06 7.96 10.02
C VAL A 158 -23.43 7.56 10.53
N ARG A 159 -24.22 8.54 11.02
CA ARG A 159 -25.56 8.29 11.55
C ARG A 159 -26.23 7.36 10.55
N ARG A 160 -26.73 6.21 11.02
CA ARG A 160 -27.73 5.42 10.31
C ARG A 160 -28.94 6.32 10.08
N SER A 161 -28.89 7.18 9.08
CA SER A 161 -30.05 7.91 8.60
C SER A 161 -30.79 6.97 7.68
N HIS A 162 -31.93 6.48 8.21
CA HIS A 162 -33.06 5.84 7.53
C HIS A 162 -33.19 4.30 7.64
N GLY A 163 -33.83 3.86 8.73
CA GLY A 163 -35.24 3.47 8.67
C GLY A 163 -35.95 4.25 9.78
N GLU A 164 -36.63 5.35 9.46
CA GLU A 164 -38.10 5.33 9.36
C GLU A 164 -38.73 4.58 10.53
N GLU A 165 -39.24 5.38 11.48
CA GLU A 165 -40.53 5.12 12.10
C GLU A 165 -41.48 4.53 11.05
N LEU A 166 -41.77 3.24 11.19
CA LEU A 166 -43.04 2.70 10.75
C LEU A 166 -43.63 1.98 11.95
N ASP A 167 -44.75 2.54 12.40
CA ASP A 167 -45.68 2.07 13.40
C ASP A 167 -45.69 0.55 13.59
N LEU A 168 -45.55 0.11 14.85
CA LEU A 168 -46.34 -0.97 15.49
C LEU A 168 -46.22 -0.87 17.02
#